data_AF-A0A1V2IKU7-F1
#
_entry.id   AF-A0A1V2IKU7-F1
#
_cell.length_a   1.000
_cell.length_b   1.000
_cell.length_c   1.000
_cell.angle_alpha   90.00
_cell.angle_beta   90.00
_cell.angle_gamma   90.00
#
_symmetry.space_group_name_H-M   'P 1'
#
loop_
_entity.id
_entity.type
_entity.pdbx_description
1 polymer ?
#
loop_
_entity_poly.entity_id
_entity_poly.type
_entity_poly.pdbx_seq_one_letter_code
_entity_poly.pdbx_strand_id
1 'polypeptide(L)'
;MSEVTPVFDPSIVARIERERLSLPCWDADPDLFFAESPADVESAKAICRDCPIRLACLATALDRHEPWGVWGGELVVTGVVVPYKRPRGRPRKVVAA
;
A
#
# COMPACT_ATOMS: atom_id res chain seq x y z
N MET A 1 -14.89 37.23 -11.78
CA MET A 1 -14.79 36.82 -10.35
C MET A 1 -15.87 35.79 -10.13
N SER A 2 -15.58 34.53 -10.44
CA SER A 2 -16.54 33.42 -10.29
C SER A 2 -16.20 32.69 -9.01
N GLU A 3 -17.15 32.66 -8.11
CA GLU A 3 -17.03 32.20 -6.73
C GLU A 3 -16.87 30.68 -6.70
N VAL A 4 -15.78 30.23 -6.08
CA VAL A 4 -15.53 28.82 -5.78
C VAL A 4 -16.23 28.52 -4.45
N THR A 5 -17.34 27.77 -4.50
CA THR A 5 -17.98 27.23 -3.29
C THR A 5 -17.18 26.02 -2.77
N PRO A 6 -17.08 25.81 -1.44
CA PRO A 6 -16.22 24.78 -0.88
C PRO A 6 -16.77 23.37 -1.14
N VAL A 7 -15.86 22.45 -1.47
CA VAL A 7 -16.05 21.06 -1.93
C VAL A 7 -16.49 20.09 -0.80
N PHE A 8 -17.16 20.56 0.26
CA PHE A 8 -17.56 19.73 1.40
C PHE A 8 -19.07 19.80 1.66
N ASP A 9 -19.83 19.07 0.84
CA ASP A 9 -21.26 18.82 1.08
C ASP A 9 -21.43 17.63 2.06
N PRO A 10 -22.03 17.83 3.25
CA PRO A 10 -22.26 16.77 4.23
C PRO A 10 -23.15 15.63 3.70
N SER A 11 -24.02 15.90 2.74
CA SER A 11 -24.88 14.89 2.11
C SER A 11 -24.11 13.96 1.17
N ILE A 12 -23.00 14.44 0.56
CA ILE A 12 -22.05 13.62 -0.20
C ILE A 12 -21.24 12.73 0.75
N VAL A 13 -20.73 13.29 1.85
CA VAL A 13 -19.98 12.54 2.88
C VAL A 13 -20.86 11.42 3.47
N ALA A 14 -22.12 11.72 3.80
CA ALA A 14 -23.08 10.74 4.31
C ALA A 14 -23.50 9.67 3.27
N ARG A 15 -23.26 9.90 1.96
CA ARG A 15 -23.47 8.90 0.90
C ARG A 15 -22.24 7.98 0.77
N ILE A 16 -21.04 8.55 0.85
CA ILE A 16 -19.75 7.83 0.87
C ILE A 16 -19.67 6.87 2.07
N GLU A 17 -20.09 7.31 3.26
CA GLU A 17 -20.12 6.46 4.47
C GLU A 17 -21.09 5.27 4.36
N ARG A 18 -22.17 5.43 3.60
CA ARG A 18 -23.22 4.40 3.43
C ARG A 18 -22.80 3.29 2.46
N GLU A 19 -21.93 3.62 1.50
CA GLU A 19 -21.36 2.69 0.52
C GLU A 19 -20.01 2.13 1.02
N ARG A 20 -19.93 1.68 2.29
CA ARG A 20 -18.72 1.12 2.95
C ARG A 20 -17.82 0.44 1.93
N LEU A 21 -16.76 1.14 1.51
CA LEU A 21 -15.73 0.62 0.63
C LEU A 21 -15.15 -0.62 1.29
N SER A 22 -15.63 -1.81 0.92
CA SER A 22 -15.07 -3.06 1.41
C SER A 22 -13.70 -3.21 0.79
N LEU A 23 -12.65 -3.06 1.60
CA LEU A 23 -11.28 -3.21 1.14
C LEU A 23 -10.84 -4.66 1.39
N PRO A 24 -10.28 -5.36 0.37
CA PRO A 24 -9.85 -6.75 0.53
C PRO A 24 -8.87 -6.99 1.69
N CYS A 25 -8.09 -5.97 2.07
CA CYS A 25 -7.16 -6.04 3.18
C CYS A 25 -7.81 -5.99 4.58
N TRP A 26 -9.11 -5.69 4.69
CA TRP A 26 -9.82 -5.68 5.98
C TRP A 26 -10.18 -7.08 6.47
N ASP A 27 -10.44 -8.01 5.54
CA ASP A 27 -10.79 -9.39 5.86
C ASP A 27 -9.56 -10.32 5.96
N ALA A 28 -8.37 -9.77 5.69
CA ALA A 28 -7.10 -10.48 5.74
C ALA A 28 -6.37 -10.26 7.07
N ASP A 29 -5.46 -11.17 7.41
CA ASP A 29 -4.56 -11.00 8.55
C ASP A 29 -3.67 -9.75 8.37
N PRO A 30 -3.69 -8.77 9.29
CA PRO A 30 -2.83 -7.59 9.21
C PRO A 30 -1.34 -7.93 9.13
N ASP A 31 -0.87 -8.97 9.81
CA ASP A 31 0.55 -9.35 9.84
C ASP A 31 1.06 -9.79 8.47
N LEU A 32 0.17 -10.23 7.58
CA LEU A 32 0.50 -10.61 6.20
C LEU A 32 1.09 -9.44 5.39
N PHE A 33 0.57 -8.22 5.60
CA PHE A 33 1.06 -7.02 4.91
C PHE A 33 2.42 -6.54 5.45
N PHE A 34 2.81 -7.05 6.61
CA PHE A 34 4.11 -6.88 7.23
C PHE A 34 4.81 -8.24 7.31
N ALA A 35 4.68 -9.08 6.29
CA ALA A 35 5.34 -10.38 6.33
C ALA A 35 6.83 -10.28 5.98
N GLU A 36 7.64 -11.12 6.63
CA GLU A 36 9.06 -11.19 6.32
C GLU A 36 9.38 -12.12 5.14
N SER A 37 8.52 -13.07 4.81
CA SER A 37 8.79 -14.07 3.79
C SER A 37 8.46 -13.54 2.38
N PRO A 38 9.24 -13.86 1.34
CA PRO A 38 8.90 -13.45 -0.02
C PRO A 38 7.55 -14.00 -0.50
N ALA A 39 7.17 -15.22 -0.08
CA ALA A 39 5.90 -15.82 -0.48
C ALA A 39 4.69 -15.09 0.11
N ASP A 40 4.79 -14.69 1.38
CA ASP A 40 3.74 -13.96 2.08
C ASP A 40 3.60 -12.53 1.54
N VAL A 41 4.72 -11.89 1.20
CA VAL A 41 4.72 -10.60 0.50
C VAL A 41 3.95 -10.68 -0.83
N GLU A 42 4.21 -11.70 -1.65
CA GLU A 42 3.47 -11.87 -2.91
C GLU A 42 1.98 -12.17 -2.68
N SER A 43 1.66 -12.86 -1.58
CA SER A 43 0.28 -13.13 -1.17
C SER A 43 -0.43 -11.83 -0.74
N ALA A 44 0.22 -10.98 0.05
CA ALA A 44 -0.28 -9.64 0.40
C ALA A 44 -0.51 -8.77 -0.84
N LYS A 45 0.44 -8.76 -1.78
CA LYS A 45 0.28 -8.03 -3.06
C LYS A 45 -0.92 -8.53 -3.85
N ALA A 46 -1.17 -9.85 -3.83
CA ALA A 46 -2.29 -10.45 -4.53
C ALA A 46 -3.65 -9.99 -3.97
N ILE A 47 -3.77 -9.87 -2.65
CA ILE A 47 -4.99 -9.34 -1.99
C ILE A 47 -5.30 -7.93 -2.48
N CYS A 48 -4.27 -7.12 -2.74
CA CYS A 48 -4.47 -5.75 -3.20
C CYS A 48 -4.95 -5.64 -4.66
N ARG A 49 -4.92 -6.67 -5.51
CA ARG A 49 -5.10 -6.54 -6.98
C ARG A 49 -6.38 -5.80 -7.39
N ASP A 50 -7.50 -6.14 -6.77
CA ASP A 50 -8.83 -5.60 -7.11
C ASP A 50 -9.28 -4.47 -6.17
N CYS A 51 -8.37 -3.99 -5.32
CA CYS A 51 -8.69 -2.91 -4.38
C CYS A 51 -8.89 -1.58 -5.13
N PRO A 52 -10.00 -0.84 -4.88
CA PRO A 52 -10.29 0.40 -5.61
C PRO A 52 -9.36 1.57 -5.25
N ILE A 53 -8.67 1.50 -4.10
CA ILE A 53 -7.84 2.61 -3.59
C ILE A 53 -6.34 2.34 -3.66
N ARG A 54 -5.89 1.35 -4.44
CA ARG A 54 -4.47 0.94 -4.50
C ARG A 54 -3.51 2.11 -4.67
N LEU A 55 -3.78 2.99 -5.62
CA LEU A 55 -2.94 4.14 -5.93
C LEU A 55 -2.86 5.13 -4.76
N ALA A 56 -3.99 5.44 -4.13
CA ALA A 56 -4.02 6.33 -2.98
C ALA A 56 -3.34 5.73 -1.73
N CYS A 57 -3.53 4.42 -1.52
CA CYS A 57 -2.87 3.66 -0.45
C CYS A 57 -1.35 3.68 -0.62
N LEU A 58 -0.86 3.37 -1.84
CA LEU A 58 0.57 3.43 -2.14
C LEU A 58 1.13 4.85 -1.98
N ALA A 59 0.46 5.87 -2.53
CA ALA A 59 0.91 7.26 -2.42
C ALA A 59 1.05 7.69 -0.95
N THR A 60 0.11 7.29 -0.10
CA THR A 60 0.16 7.59 1.34
C THR A 60 1.35 6.91 2.02
N ALA A 61 1.66 5.66 1.66
CA ALA A 61 2.80 4.93 2.21
C ALA A 61 4.14 5.57 1.82
N LEU A 62 4.24 6.07 0.59
CA LEU A 62 5.43 6.78 0.12
C LEU A 62 5.59 8.13 0.82
N ASP A 63 4.51 8.91 0.95
CA ASP A 63 4.51 10.21 1.63
C ASP A 63 4.93 10.09 3.11
N ARG A 64 4.43 9.05 3.79
CA ARG A 64 4.78 8.74 5.19
C ARG A 64 6.15 8.11 5.36
N HIS A 65 6.84 7.80 4.26
CA HIS A 65 8.10 7.08 4.29
C HIS A 65 7.99 5.78 5.11
N GLU A 66 6.92 5.02 4.88
CA GLU A 66 6.64 3.80 5.65
C GLU A 66 7.90 2.90 5.67
N PRO A 67 8.32 2.41 6.85
CA PRO A 67 9.60 1.75 6.99
C PRO A 67 9.64 0.45 6.20
N TRP A 68 8.51 -0.26 6.14
CA TRP A 68 8.31 -1.44 5.31
C TRP A 68 6.84 -1.88 5.25
N GLY A 69 6.52 -2.74 4.29
CA GLY A 69 5.23 -3.44 4.19
C GLY A 69 4.66 -3.44 2.78
N VAL A 70 3.57 -4.15 2.56
CA VAL A 70 2.83 -4.13 1.29
C VAL A 70 1.73 -3.09 1.33
N TRP A 71 1.81 -2.13 0.43
CA TRP A 71 0.90 -0.99 0.33
C TRP A 71 0.44 -0.83 -1.13
N GLY A 72 -0.86 -0.77 -1.36
CA GLY A 72 -1.41 -0.64 -2.72
C GLY A 72 -1.05 -1.77 -3.70
N GLY A 73 -0.55 -2.90 -3.20
CA GLY A 73 -0.05 -4.01 -4.00
C GLY A 73 1.44 -3.95 -4.33
N GLU A 74 2.18 -3.02 -3.72
CA GLU A 74 3.63 -2.88 -3.88
C GLU A 74 4.34 -3.10 -2.55
N LEU A 75 5.54 -3.70 -2.60
CA LEU A 75 6.39 -3.76 -1.41
C LEU A 75 7.11 -2.42 -1.26
N VAL A 76 6.85 -1.72 -0.16
CA VAL A 76 7.56 -0.51 0.22
C VAL A 76 8.62 -0.87 1.26
N VAL A 77 9.81 -0.28 1.13
CA VAL A 77 10.87 -0.34 2.13
C VAL A 77 11.49 1.04 2.23
N THR A 78 11.46 1.66 3.41
CA THR A 78 12.03 3.00 3.66
C THR A 78 11.51 4.04 2.66
N GLY A 79 10.19 4.05 2.44
CA GLY A 79 9.54 5.00 1.53
C GLY A 79 9.81 4.80 0.03
N VAL A 80 10.42 3.69 -0.39
CA VAL A 80 10.59 3.37 -1.82
C VAL A 80 9.94 2.04 -2.19
N VAL A 81 9.39 1.96 -3.40
CA VAL A 81 8.90 0.70 -3.96
C VAL A 81 10.07 -0.20 -4.34
N VAL A 82 10.04 -1.43 -3.87
CA VAL A 82 11.00 -2.48 -4.22
C VAL A 82 10.26 -3.65 -4.89
N PRO A 83 10.83 -4.26 -5.95
CA PRO A 83 10.13 -5.30 -6.71
C PRO A 83 9.94 -6.58 -5.89
N TYR A 84 10.89 -6.93 -5.04
CA TYR A 84 10.84 -8.12 -4.18
C TYR A 84 11.73 -7.93 -2.95
N LYS A 85 11.41 -8.61 -1.85
CA LYS A 85 12.26 -8.65 -0.67
C LYS A 85 13.48 -9.53 -0.97
N ARG A 86 14.69 -8.96 -0.87
CA ARG A 86 15.92 -9.75 -1.02
C ARG A 86 16.05 -10.71 0.18
N PRO A 87 16.17 -12.02 -0.03
CA PRO A 87 16.32 -12.96 1.08
C PRO A 87 17.59 -12.64 1.88
N ARG A 88 17.53 -12.90 3.19
CA ARG A 88 18.69 -12.78 4.08
C ARG A 88 19.78 -13.70 3.55
N GLY A 89 20.98 -13.16 3.33
CA GLY A 89 22.09 -13.91 2.78
C GLY A 89 23.31 -13.03 2.58
N ARG A 90 24.50 -13.65 2.57
CA ARG A 90 25.77 -12.98 2.32
C ARG A 90 25.64 -12.06 1.11
N PRO A 91 26.01 -10.76 1.21
CA PRO A 91 26.10 -9.88 0.05
C PRO A 91 26.89 -10.59 -1.05
N ARG A 92 26.47 -10.50 -2.31
CA ARG A 92 27.26 -11.09 -3.40
C ARG A 92 28.66 -10.48 -3.31
N LYS A 93 29.71 -11.29 -3.39
CA LYS A 93 31.08 -10.80 -3.44
C LYS A 93 31.17 -9.87 -4.66
N VAL A 94 31.23 -8.57 -4.42
CA VAL A 94 31.48 -7.60 -5.48
C VAL A 94 32.96 -7.80 -5.83
N VAL A 95 33.25 -8.24 -7.05
CA VAL A 95 34.62 -8.26 -7.55
C VAL A 95 34.96 -6.80 -7.86
N ALA A 96 35.74 -6.16 -6.99
CA ALA A 96 36.26 -4.82 -7.28
C ALA A 96 37.16 -4.91 -8.53
N ALA A 97 36.95 -3.99 -9.46
CA ALA A 97 37.73 -3.84 -10.69
C ALA A 97 39.10 -3.18 -10.40
#